data_AF-A0A3S0EYA9-F1
#
_entry.id   AF-A0A3S0EYA9-F1
#
_cell.length_a   1.000
_cell.length_b   1.000
_cell.length_c   1.000
_cell.angle_alpha   90.00
_cell.angle_beta   90.00
_cell.angle_gamma   90.00
#
_symmetry.space_group_name_H-M   'P 1'
#
loop_
_entity.id
_entity.type
_entity.pdbx_description
1 polymer ?
#
loop_
_entity_poly.entity_id
_entity_poly.type
_entity_poly.pdbx_seq_one_letter_code
_entity_poly.pdbx_strand_id
1 'polypeptide(L)'
;MTSGPNSEPLKFDVTQIGDDSLRSHLMTAQELHLTGRTRQAEERYRQALQLAETHYGPQHFYYMQVLIAVTEFYEAVGAMEEIRKLGNKRNETQSGLEKKLLKTKDDTDEPVKTVKAPLPTEIRKAAQILGVPFDDLTPATVHKAWRSQMALQTVHPDLGGEAEAAVLVNKAKAQLDAWFEERSPKLGKKLKPGDKPGDKK
;
A
#
# COMPACT_ATOMS: atom_id res chain seq x y z
N MET A 1 20.25 -37.73 -11.98
CA MET A 1 19.27 -36.64 -12.10
C MET A 1 20.06 -35.36 -12.28
N THR A 2 20.09 -34.82 -13.50
CA THR A 2 20.96 -33.70 -13.88
C THR A 2 20.32 -32.40 -13.40
N SER A 3 20.78 -31.86 -12.28
CA SER A 3 20.47 -30.49 -11.88
C SER A 3 21.05 -29.55 -12.93
N GLY A 4 20.17 -28.94 -13.72
CA GLY A 4 20.54 -27.81 -14.58
C GLY A 4 21.02 -26.62 -13.75
N PRO A 5 21.53 -25.55 -14.38
CA PRO A 5 21.99 -24.37 -13.67
C PRO A 5 20.86 -23.82 -12.80
N ASN A 6 21.11 -23.79 -11.48
CA ASN A 6 20.18 -23.30 -10.48
C ASN A 6 19.97 -21.80 -10.77
N SER A 7 18.74 -21.39 -11.10
CA SER A 7 18.44 -19.97 -11.31
C SER A 7 18.63 -19.19 -10.00
N GLU A 8 18.91 -17.89 -10.09
CA GLU A 8 19.03 -17.06 -8.89
C GLU A 8 17.69 -16.97 -8.15
N PRO A 9 17.70 -16.96 -6.80
CA PRO A 9 16.49 -16.76 -6.02
C PRO A 9 15.93 -15.36 -6.23
N LEU A 10 14.61 -15.26 -6.33
CA LEU A 10 13.90 -13.99 -6.39
C LEU A 10 13.83 -13.36 -5.00
N LYS A 11 13.89 -12.04 -4.93
CA LYS A 11 13.95 -11.19 -3.73
C LYS A 11 12.58 -11.01 -3.08
N PHE A 12 11.49 -11.02 -3.85
CA PHE A 12 10.15 -10.86 -3.31
C PHE A 12 9.78 -12.06 -2.42
N ASP A 13 9.55 -11.77 -1.13
CA ASP A 13 9.12 -12.76 -0.15
C ASP A 13 7.62 -13.06 -0.30
N VAL A 14 7.32 -14.13 -1.03
CA VAL A 14 5.94 -14.60 -1.26
C VAL A 14 5.26 -15.14 0.00
N THR A 15 6.02 -15.42 1.07
CA THR A 15 5.45 -15.96 2.31
C THR A 15 4.60 -14.93 3.07
N GLN A 16 4.83 -13.64 2.81
CA GLN A 16 4.06 -12.52 3.37
C GLN A 16 2.67 -12.35 2.73
N ILE A 17 2.36 -13.09 1.66
CA ILE A 17 1.04 -13.04 1.03
C ILE A 17 0.03 -13.81 1.90
N GLY A 18 -0.93 -13.07 2.46
CA GLY A 18 -1.97 -13.62 3.33
C GLY A 18 -3.05 -14.44 2.63
N ASP A 19 -3.13 -14.40 1.30
CA ASP A 19 -4.02 -15.26 0.53
C ASP A 19 -3.33 -16.59 0.20
N ASP A 20 -3.88 -17.69 0.71
CA ASP A 20 -3.31 -19.03 0.55
C ASP A 20 -3.20 -19.49 -0.91
N SER A 21 -4.16 -19.10 -1.75
CA SER A 21 -4.20 -19.54 -3.15
C SER A 21 -3.11 -18.82 -3.93
N LEU A 22 -3.01 -17.49 -3.81
CA LEU A 22 -1.97 -16.68 -4.42
C LEU A 22 -0.58 -17.10 -3.94
N ARG A 23 -0.42 -17.26 -2.62
CA ARG A 23 0.85 -17.71 -2.04
C ARG A 23 1.27 -19.07 -2.58
N SER A 24 0.37 -20.04 -2.64
CA SER A 24 0.65 -21.38 -3.19
C SER A 24 1.11 -21.34 -4.66
N HIS A 25 0.42 -20.57 -5.51
CA HIS A 25 0.82 -20.40 -6.90
C HIS A 25 2.21 -19.77 -7.03
N LEU A 26 2.51 -18.73 -6.24
CA LEU A 26 3.78 -18.02 -6.31
C LEU A 26 4.95 -18.84 -5.76
N MET A 27 4.75 -19.56 -4.64
CA MET A 27 5.76 -20.50 -4.13
C MET A 27 6.07 -21.60 -5.15
N THR A 28 5.04 -22.17 -5.77
CA THR A 28 5.23 -23.16 -6.84
C THR A 28 6.00 -22.55 -8.02
N ALA A 29 5.70 -21.31 -8.39
CA ALA A 29 6.40 -20.62 -9.46
C ALA A 29 7.89 -20.40 -9.15
N GLN A 30 8.21 -19.99 -7.91
CA GLN A 30 9.59 -19.82 -7.45
C GLN A 30 10.38 -21.13 -7.47
N GLU A 31 9.80 -22.23 -6.98
CA GLU A 31 10.45 -23.55 -7.03
C GLU A 31 10.72 -24.00 -8.47
N LEU A 32 9.73 -23.83 -9.36
CA LEU A 32 9.88 -24.15 -10.77
C LEU A 32 10.97 -23.30 -11.43
N HIS A 33 11.11 -22.03 -11.06
CA HIS A 33 12.16 -21.15 -11.56
C HIS A 33 13.56 -21.61 -11.11
N LEU A 34 13.72 -21.88 -9.81
CA LEU A 34 14.98 -22.36 -9.23
C LEU A 34 15.43 -23.68 -9.89
N THR A 35 14.49 -24.58 -10.16
CA THR A 35 14.77 -25.87 -10.84
C THR A 35 14.95 -25.75 -12.37
N GLY A 36 15.01 -24.53 -12.91
CA GLY A 36 15.21 -24.27 -14.34
C GLY A 36 13.98 -24.54 -15.22
N ARG A 37 12.82 -24.82 -14.63
CA ARG A 37 11.54 -25.06 -15.33
C ARG A 37 10.82 -23.75 -15.63
N THR A 38 11.53 -22.81 -16.26
CA THR A 38 11.12 -21.41 -16.46
C THR A 38 9.73 -21.27 -17.11
N ARG A 39 9.42 -22.09 -18.12
CA ARG A 39 8.11 -22.06 -18.79
C ARG A 39 6.95 -22.41 -17.85
N GLN A 40 7.16 -23.34 -16.92
CA GLN A 40 6.14 -23.72 -15.96
C GLN A 40 6.02 -22.69 -14.84
N ALA A 41 7.14 -22.09 -14.44
CA ALA A 41 7.15 -20.97 -13.51
C ALA A 41 6.31 -19.81 -14.06
N GLU A 42 6.51 -19.44 -15.33
CA GLU A 42 5.75 -18.40 -16.00
C GLU A 42 4.25 -18.68 -16.00
N GLU A 43 3.84 -19.92 -16.28
CA GLU A 43 2.42 -20.31 -16.22
C GLU A 43 1.83 -20.11 -14.83
N ARG A 44 2.55 -20.50 -13.77
CA ARG A 44 2.12 -20.29 -12.38
C ARG A 44 2.04 -18.81 -12.01
N TYR A 45 2.99 -18.00 -12.45
CA TYR A 45 2.96 -16.55 -12.27
C TYR A 45 1.76 -15.90 -12.96
N ARG A 46 1.44 -16.32 -14.20
CA ARG A 46 0.26 -15.83 -14.92
C ARG A 46 -1.04 -16.24 -14.25
N GLN A 47 -1.13 -17.47 -13.73
CA GLN A 47 -2.29 -17.93 -12.96
C GLN A 47 -2.50 -17.11 -11.70
N ALA A 48 -1.43 -16.83 -10.94
CA ALA A 48 -1.50 -15.97 -9.76
C ALA A 48 -1.99 -14.57 -10.13
N LEU A 49 -1.47 -13.98 -11.21
CA LEU A 49 -1.87 -12.65 -11.66
C LEU A 49 -3.33 -12.61 -12.09
N GLN A 50 -3.79 -13.60 -12.85
CA GLN A 50 -5.19 -13.69 -13.28
C GLN A 50 -6.13 -13.89 -12.10
N LEU A 51 -5.75 -14.74 -11.14
CA LEU A 51 -6.53 -14.96 -9.92
C LEU A 51 -6.66 -13.66 -9.13
N ALA A 52 -5.55 -12.95 -8.94
CA ALA A 52 -5.54 -11.69 -8.22
C ALA A 52 -6.38 -10.62 -8.92
N GLU A 53 -6.27 -10.51 -10.25
CA GLU A 53 -7.05 -9.57 -11.07
C GLU A 53 -8.55 -9.85 -10.97
N THR A 54 -8.93 -11.13 -11.04
CA THR A 54 -10.34 -11.55 -11.08
C THR A 54 -11.01 -11.43 -9.72
N HIS A 55 -10.34 -11.86 -8.65
CA HIS A 55 -10.94 -11.91 -7.30
C HIS A 55 -10.91 -10.55 -6.60
N TYR A 56 -9.84 -9.79 -6.81
CA TYR A 56 -9.59 -8.58 -6.03
C TYR A 56 -9.67 -7.30 -6.86
N GLY A 57 -9.41 -7.39 -8.17
CA GLY A 57 -9.36 -6.25 -9.07
C GLY A 57 -8.04 -5.47 -8.99
N PRO A 58 -7.82 -4.57 -9.96
CA PRO A 58 -6.52 -3.93 -10.15
C PRO A 58 -6.12 -3.07 -8.95
N GLN A 59 -7.05 -2.40 -8.28
CA GLN A 59 -6.73 -1.50 -7.15
C GLN A 59 -6.44 -2.23 -5.83
N HIS A 60 -6.48 -3.55 -5.79
CA HIS A 60 -6.31 -4.27 -4.53
C HIS A 60 -4.84 -4.49 -4.16
N PHE A 61 -4.57 -4.54 -2.86
CA PHE A 61 -3.24 -4.76 -2.31
C PHE A 61 -2.61 -6.08 -2.79
N TYR A 62 -3.37 -7.18 -2.80
CA TYR A 62 -2.87 -8.46 -3.30
C TYR A 62 -2.58 -8.47 -4.81
N TYR A 63 -3.37 -7.75 -5.61
CA TYR A 63 -3.05 -7.60 -7.03
C TYR A 63 -1.71 -6.89 -7.24
N MET A 64 -1.45 -5.83 -6.46
CA MET A 64 -0.17 -5.11 -6.51
C MET A 64 1.02 -5.97 -6.07
N GLN A 65 0.87 -6.77 -5.01
CA GLN A 65 1.92 -7.69 -4.56
C GLN A 65 2.25 -8.74 -5.63
N VAL A 66 1.21 -9.33 -6.24
CA VAL A 66 1.39 -10.30 -7.32
C VAL A 66 2.05 -9.65 -8.53
N LEU A 67 1.66 -8.43 -8.91
CA LEU A 67 2.32 -7.69 -9.98
C LEU A 67 3.83 -7.51 -9.72
N ILE A 68 4.23 -7.19 -8.48
CA ILE A 68 5.64 -7.04 -8.11
C ILE A 68 6.38 -8.38 -8.29
N ALA A 69 5.86 -9.47 -7.70
CA ALA A 69 6.46 -10.79 -7.81
C ALA A 69 6.63 -11.26 -9.26
N VAL A 70 5.61 -11.05 -10.10
CA VAL A 70 5.63 -11.45 -11.52
C VAL A 70 6.61 -10.58 -12.32
N THR A 71 6.71 -9.28 -12.00
CA THR A 71 7.66 -8.38 -12.65
C THR A 71 9.09 -8.82 -12.37
N GLU A 72 9.38 -9.16 -11.11
CA GLU A 72 10.71 -9.61 -10.71
C GLU A 72 11.11 -10.93 -11.39
N PHE A 73 10.18 -11.87 -11.55
CA PHE A 73 10.43 -13.07 -12.34
C PHE A 73 10.82 -12.73 -13.78
N TYR A 74 10.09 -11.82 -14.43
CA TYR A 74 10.41 -11.42 -15.81
C TYR A 74 11.73 -10.64 -15.92
N GLU A 75 12.11 -9.88 -14.90
CA GLU A 75 13.45 -9.29 -14.77
C GLU A 75 14.53 -10.36 -14.73
N ALA A 76 14.36 -11.39 -13.89
CA ALA A 76 15.31 -12.49 -13.76
C ALA A 76 15.48 -13.30 -15.06
N VAL A 77 14.42 -13.45 -15.87
CA VAL A 77 14.49 -14.17 -17.16
C VAL A 77 14.76 -13.26 -18.36
N GLY A 78 14.92 -11.95 -18.15
CA GLY A 78 15.25 -10.97 -19.19
C GLY A 78 14.11 -10.68 -20.19
N ALA A 79 12.85 -10.90 -19.81
CA ALA A 79 11.69 -10.72 -20.68
C ALA A 79 11.21 -9.25 -20.73
N MET A 80 11.99 -8.39 -21.40
CA MET A 80 11.79 -6.93 -21.42
C MET A 80 10.39 -6.47 -21.84
N GLU A 81 9.75 -7.16 -22.79
CA GLU A 81 8.42 -6.79 -23.24
C GLU A 81 7.35 -7.05 -22.18
N GLU A 82 7.49 -8.12 -21.39
CA GLU A 82 6.57 -8.42 -20.30
C GLU A 82 6.77 -7.45 -19.13
N ILE A 83 8.03 -7.12 -18.81
CA ILE A 83 8.37 -6.08 -17.82
C ILE A 83 7.71 -4.75 -18.19
N ARG A 84 7.80 -4.34 -19.46
CA ARG A 84 7.17 -3.10 -19.95
C ARG A 84 5.65 -3.13 -19.79
N LYS A 85 5.00 -4.24 -20.14
CA LYS A 85 3.55 -4.41 -19.98
C LYS A 85 3.13 -4.33 -18.51
N LEU A 86 3.86 -5.00 -17.62
CA LEU A 86 3.57 -4.99 -16.18
C LEU A 86 3.85 -3.63 -15.54
N GLY A 87 4.89 -2.93 -15.97
CA GLY A 87 5.17 -1.56 -15.56
C GLY A 87 4.02 -0.60 -15.89
N ASN A 88 3.45 -0.72 -17.09
CA ASN A 88 2.27 0.04 -17.47
C ASN A 88 1.06 -0.28 -16.59
N LYS A 89 0.75 -1.58 -16.38
CA LYS A 89 -0.34 -2.02 -15.50
C LYS A 89 -0.19 -1.50 -14.07
N ARG A 90 1.04 -1.51 -13.53
CA ARG A 90 1.35 -0.99 -12.20
C ARG A 90 1.07 0.51 -12.12
N ASN A 91 1.53 1.28 -13.11
CA ASN A 91 1.31 2.73 -13.16
C ASN A 91 -0.18 3.07 -13.28
N GLU A 92 -0.93 2.35 -14.12
CA GLU A 92 -2.38 2.50 -14.25
C GLU A 92 -3.10 2.21 -12.92
N THR A 93 -2.68 1.16 -12.23
CA THR A 93 -3.22 0.79 -10.93
C THR A 93 -2.95 1.87 -9.88
N GLN A 94 -1.72 2.39 -9.81
CA GLN A 94 -1.37 3.50 -8.92
C GLN A 94 -2.20 4.74 -9.24
N SER A 95 -2.32 5.12 -10.51
CA SER A 95 -3.12 6.28 -10.91
C SER A 95 -4.60 6.12 -10.55
N GLY A 96 -5.17 4.91 -10.70
CA GLY A 96 -6.54 4.60 -10.32
C GLY A 96 -6.77 4.73 -8.81
N LEU A 97 -5.84 4.20 -8.01
CA LEU A 97 -5.84 4.35 -6.56
C LEU A 97 -5.75 5.82 -6.13
N GLU A 98 -4.87 6.60 -6.77
CA GLU A 98 -4.72 8.03 -6.49
C GLU A 98 -5.99 8.81 -6.83
N LYS A 99 -6.59 8.58 -8.01
CA LYS A 99 -7.87 9.23 -8.39
C LYS A 99 -8.99 8.88 -7.44
N LYS A 100 -9.08 7.63 -6.96
CA LYS A 100 -10.09 7.22 -5.98
C LYS A 100 -9.88 7.92 -4.64
N LEU A 101 -8.62 8.04 -4.21
CA LEU A 101 -8.24 8.77 -3.00
C LEU A 101 -8.52 10.28 -3.10
N LEU A 102 -8.36 10.88 -4.28
CA LEU A 102 -8.71 12.28 -4.54
C LEU A 102 -10.23 12.48 -4.56
N LYS A 103 -11.00 11.58 -5.18
CA LYS A 103 -12.48 11.65 -5.20
C LYS A 103 -13.09 11.51 -3.81
N THR A 104 -12.51 10.71 -2.92
CA THR A 104 -12.96 10.63 -1.52
C THR A 104 -12.66 11.90 -0.70
N LYS A 105 -11.87 12.84 -1.23
CA LYS A 105 -11.57 14.12 -0.56
C LYS A 105 -12.46 15.29 -1.01
N ASP A 106 -13.26 15.10 -2.06
CA ASP A 106 -14.10 16.15 -2.67
C ASP A 106 -15.56 16.14 -2.14
N ASP A 107 -15.95 15.12 -1.36
CA ASP A 107 -17.28 15.04 -0.72
C ASP A 107 -17.29 15.65 0.71
N THR A 108 -16.33 16.53 1.01
CA THR A 108 -16.37 17.33 2.24
C THR A 108 -15.88 18.73 1.89
N ASP A 109 -16.72 19.47 1.17
CA ASP A 109 -16.60 20.92 1.00
C ASP A 109 -16.88 21.59 2.34
N GLU A 110 -15.90 21.52 3.26
CA GLU A 110 -15.72 22.52 4.29
C GLU A 110 -14.39 23.23 4.02
N PRO A 111 -14.36 24.58 4.04
CA PRO A 111 -13.15 25.33 3.77
C PRO A 111 -12.06 24.96 4.79
N VAL A 112 -10.97 24.36 4.29
CA VAL A 112 -9.82 23.93 5.08
C VAL A 112 -9.17 25.15 5.72
N LYS A 113 -9.47 25.37 7.00
CA LYS A 113 -8.85 26.43 7.81
C LYS A 113 -7.39 26.05 8.08
N THR A 114 -6.47 26.76 7.46
CA THR A 114 -5.05 26.77 7.86
C THR A 114 -4.94 27.13 9.34
N VAL A 115 -4.28 26.28 10.13
CA VAL A 115 -4.21 26.43 11.58
C VAL A 115 -3.25 27.57 11.93
N LYS A 116 -3.76 28.80 12.02
CA LYS A 116 -3.02 29.98 12.51
C LYS A 116 -2.84 30.01 14.05
N ALA A 117 -2.91 28.86 14.73
CA ALA A 117 -2.72 28.77 16.18
C ALA A 117 -1.32 28.26 16.52
N PRO A 118 -0.68 28.70 17.62
CA PRO A 118 0.64 28.20 18.00
C PRO A 118 0.56 26.69 18.26
N LEU A 119 1.19 25.91 17.38
CA LEU A 119 1.24 24.46 17.47
C LEU A 119 1.85 24.02 18.81
N PRO A 120 1.23 23.08 19.54
CA PRO A 120 1.83 22.48 20.73
C PRO A 120 3.21 21.90 20.43
N THR A 121 4.13 21.95 21.39
CA THR A 121 5.53 21.52 21.22
C THR A 121 5.65 20.08 20.74
N GLU A 122 4.76 19.19 21.16
CA GLU A 122 4.73 17.78 20.73
C GLU A 122 4.34 17.62 19.25
N ILE A 123 3.40 18.45 18.76
CA ILE A 123 2.94 18.46 17.37
C ILE A 123 4.01 19.03 16.45
N ARG A 124 4.75 20.05 16.91
CA ARG A 124 5.92 20.56 16.20
C ARG A 124 7.01 19.49 16.08
N LYS A 125 7.30 18.76 17.15
CA LYS A 125 8.27 17.65 17.12
C LYS A 125 7.82 16.54 16.16
N ALA A 126 6.55 16.15 16.18
CA ALA A 126 6.01 15.14 15.28
C ALA A 126 6.05 15.58 13.80
N ALA A 127 5.70 16.82 13.50
CA ALA A 127 5.82 17.39 12.16
C ALA A 127 7.28 17.45 11.68
N GLN A 128 8.22 17.78 12.58
CA GLN A 128 9.63 17.83 12.26
C GLN A 128 10.26 16.45 12.02
N ILE A 129 9.82 15.41 12.75
CA ILE A 129 10.21 14.00 12.49
C ILE A 129 9.80 13.58 11.08
N LEU A 130 8.62 14.01 10.62
CA LEU A 130 8.12 13.74 9.26
C LEU A 130 8.63 14.74 8.22
N GLY A 131 9.39 15.77 8.60
CA GLY A 131 9.90 16.80 7.69
C GLY A 131 8.82 17.68 7.05
N VAL A 132 7.65 17.80 7.69
CA VAL A 132 6.54 18.62 7.19
C VAL A 132 6.69 20.06 7.73
N PRO A 133 6.73 21.09 6.86
CA PRO A 133 6.80 22.46 7.30
C PRO A 133 5.52 22.88 8.02
N PHE A 134 5.65 23.66 9.09
CA PHE A 134 4.53 24.00 9.99
C PHE A 134 3.42 24.81 9.31
N ASP A 135 3.77 25.65 8.34
CA ASP A 135 2.81 26.45 7.55
C ASP A 135 1.94 25.60 6.63
N ASP A 136 2.37 24.39 6.29
CA ASP A 136 1.67 23.46 5.40
C ASP A 136 1.27 22.17 6.14
N LEU A 137 1.11 22.24 7.47
CA LEU A 137 0.78 21.09 8.30
C LEU A 137 -0.71 20.73 8.13
N THR A 138 -0.99 19.79 7.23
CA THR A 138 -2.32 19.26 6.94
C THR A 138 -2.29 17.73 6.97
N PRO A 139 -3.45 17.06 7.13
CA PRO A 139 -3.51 15.60 7.08
C PRO A 139 -2.92 15.04 5.77
N ALA A 140 -3.09 15.77 4.66
CA ALA A 140 -2.59 15.36 3.36
C ALA A 140 -1.06 15.42 3.25
N THR A 141 -0.43 16.47 3.76
CA THR A 141 1.03 16.65 3.72
C THR A 141 1.74 15.70 4.68
N VAL A 142 1.16 15.45 5.86
CA VAL A 142 1.60 14.42 6.82
C VAL A 142 1.60 13.04 6.18
N HIS A 143 0.50 12.66 5.53
CA HIS A 143 0.38 11.35 4.91
C HIS A 143 1.34 11.16 3.72
N LYS A 144 1.55 12.22 2.93
CA LYS A 144 2.50 12.25 1.81
C LYS A 144 3.94 12.10 2.31
N ALA A 145 4.33 12.87 3.32
CA ALA A 145 5.68 12.84 3.87
C ALA A 145 5.99 11.51 4.57
N TRP A 146 5.03 10.97 5.34
CA TRP A 146 5.14 9.65 5.96
C TRP A 146 5.34 8.54 4.91
N ARG A 147 4.56 8.53 3.82
CA ARG A 147 4.76 7.53 2.74
C ARG A 147 6.12 7.65 2.09
N SER A 148 6.59 8.87 1.85
CA SER A 148 7.92 9.10 1.27
C SER A 148 9.03 8.57 2.17
N GLN A 149 8.91 8.71 3.49
CA GLN A 149 9.87 8.18 4.45
C GLN A 149 9.79 6.65 4.57
N MET A 150 8.58 6.07 4.56
CA MET A 150 8.41 4.60 4.57
C MET A 150 8.95 3.95 3.30
N ALA A 151 8.86 4.62 2.15
CA ALA A 151 9.45 4.14 0.90
C ALA A 151 10.99 4.16 0.92
N LEU A 152 11.60 5.06 1.70
CA LEU A 152 13.06 5.15 1.85
C LEU A 152 13.62 4.12 2.84
N GLN A 153 12.83 3.63 3.81
CA GLN A 153 13.26 2.69 4.85
C GLN A 153 13.19 1.20 4.41
N THR A 154 13.15 0.91 3.11
CA THR A 154 12.95 -0.46 2.59
C THR A 154 14.23 -1.22 2.23
N VAL A 155 15.38 -0.96 2.86
CA VAL A 155 16.61 -1.70 2.53
C VAL A 155 17.51 -2.00 3.75
N HIS A 156 17.44 -3.28 4.17
CA HIS A 156 18.54 -4.19 4.57
C HIS A 156 18.46 -4.80 6.00
N PRO A 157 18.31 -6.13 6.14
CA PRO A 157 18.14 -6.83 7.43
C PRO A 157 19.43 -6.98 8.28
N ASP A 158 20.56 -6.44 7.82
CA ASP A 158 21.87 -6.64 8.48
C ASP A 158 22.30 -5.47 9.39
N LEU A 159 21.62 -4.33 9.32
CA LEU A 159 21.90 -3.17 10.17
C LEU A 159 20.72 -2.93 11.09
N GLY A 160 20.77 -3.54 12.28
CA GLY A 160 19.79 -3.39 13.37
C GLY A 160 19.70 -1.99 13.99
N GLY A 161 19.77 -0.93 13.19
CA GLY A 161 19.65 0.47 13.61
C GLY A 161 18.42 1.23 13.06
N GLU A 162 17.67 0.68 12.10
CA GLU A 162 16.60 1.42 11.41
C GLU A 162 15.18 1.14 11.94
N ALA A 163 15.00 0.13 12.80
CA ALA A 163 13.71 -0.16 13.42
C ALA A 163 13.22 0.99 14.31
N GLU A 164 14.12 1.68 15.01
CA GLU A 164 13.77 2.82 15.85
C GLU A 164 13.29 4.01 15.01
N ALA A 165 13.86 4.24 13.83
CA ALA A 165 13.43 5.29 12.92
C ALA A 165 12.02 5.03 12.37
N ALA A 166 11.71 3.78 12.00
CA ALA A 166 10.37 3.38 11.57
C ALA A 166 9.33 3.57 12.69
N VAL A 167 9.69 3.19 13.92
CA VAL A 167 8.83 3.36 15.11
C VAL A 167 8.58 4.84 15.39
N LEU A 168 9.60 5.69 15.29
CA LEU A 168 9.49 7.15 15.50
C LEU A 168 8.61 7.81 14.43
N VAL A 169 8.78 7.44 13.16
CA VAL A 169 7.99 7.96 12.03
C VAL A 169 6.52 7.55 12.13
N ASN A 170 6.24 6.31 12.54
CA ASN A 170 4.88 5.82 12.78
C ASN A 170 4.23 6.48 14.01
N LYS A 171 4.98 6.67 15.10
CA LYS A 171 4.51 7.36 16.29
C LYS A 171 4.19 8.82 16.00
N ALA A 172 5.05 9.51 15.25
CA ALA A 172 4.85 10.89 14.83
C ALA A 172 3.58 11.05 13.97
N LYS A 173 3.36 10.14 13.00
CA LYS A 173 2.13 10.12 12.20
C LYS A 173 0.89 9.95 13.08
N ALA A 174 0.89 8.97 13.98
CA ALA A 174 -0.23 8.70 14.86
C ALA A 174 -0.57 9.89 15.77
N GLN A 175 0.44 10.59 16.28
CA GLN A 175 0.24 11.81 17.08
C GLN A 175 -0.40 12.95 16.27
N LEU A 176 0.02 13.14 15.01
CA LEU A 176 -0.56 14.16 14.14
C LEU A 176 -1.99 13.81 13.72
N ASP A 177 -2.27 12.56 13.39
CA ASP A 177 -3.63 12.08 13.06
C ASP A 177 -4.58 12.30 14.25
N ALA A 178 -4.20 11.89 15.46
CA ALA A 178 -5.00 12.09 16.67
C ALA A 178 -5.26 13.58 16.95
N TRP A 179 -4.27 14.44 16.69
CA TRP A 179 -4.40 15.88 16.86
C TRP A 179 -5.36 16.53 15.84
N PHE A 180 -5.38 16.02 14.60
CA PHE A 180 -6.36 16.43 13.60
C PHE A 180 -7.77 15.93 13.95
N GLU A 181 -7.91 14.68 14.40
CA GLU A 181 -9.21 14.10 14.80
C GLU A 181 -9.85 14.83 15.99
N GLU A 182 -9.05 15.29 16.97
CA GLU A 182 -9.55 16.09 18.10
C GLU A 182 -10.11 17.46 17.64
N ARG A 183 -9.60 17.99 16.53
CA ARG A 183 -9.99 19.28 15.95
C ARG A 183 -11.07 19.16 14.87
N SER A 184 -11.32 17.97 14.36
CA SER A 184 -12.41 17.71 13.41
C SER A 184 -13.76 17.76 14.14
N PRO A 185 -14.76 18.52 13.63
CA PRO A 185 -16.08 18.55 14.25
C PRO A 185 -16.69 17.14 14.21
N LYS A 186 -16.93 16.54 15.37
CA LYS A 186 -17.57 15.22 15.48
C LYS A 186 -18.97 15.30 14.87
N LEU A 187 -19.15 14.77 13.65
CA LEU A 187 -20.45 14.66 13.01
C LEU A 187 -21.43 13.93 13.94
N GLY A 188 -22.51 14.62 14.32
CA GLY A 188 -23.45 14.15 15.33
C GLY A 188 -24.19 12.87 14.92
N LYS A 189 -24.27 11.92 15.87
CA LYS A 189 -25.28 10.85 15.87
C LYS A 189 -26.69 11.46 15.80
N LYS A 190 -27.44 11.30 14.69
CA LYS A 190 -28.93 11.40 14.57
C LYS A 190 -29.33 10.79 13.20
N LEU A 191 -30.41 10.04 12.97
CA LEU A 191 -31.60 9.58 13.71
C LEU A 191 -32.09 8.29 12.99
N LYS A 192 -32.57 7.27 13.72
CA LYS A 192 -33.39 6.20 13.13
C LYS A 192 -34.82 6.72 12.95
N PRO A 193 -35.48 6.59 11.78
CA PRO A 193 -36.92 6.76 11.69
C PRO A 193 -37.60 5.48 12.20
N GLY A 194 -38.12 5.54 13.42
CA GLY A 194 -39.11 4.60 13.94
C GLY A 194 -40.52 5.21 13.83
N ASP A 195 -41.49 4.32 13.70
CA ASP A 195 -42.92 4.48 13.98
C ASP A 195 -43.72 5.57 13.24
N LYS A 196 -44.62 5.12 12.35
CA LYS A 196 -45.92 5.77 12.21
C LYS A 196 -46.99 4.88 12.87
N PRO A 197 -47.71 5.39 13.88
CA PRO A 197 -48.82 4.69 14.50
C PRO A 197 -50.00 4.64 13.51
N GLY A 198 -50.70 3.51 13.51
CA GLY A 198 -51.97 3.39 12.81
C GLY A 198 -53.04 4.21 13.52
N ASP A 199 -53.98 4.73 12.75
CA ASP A 199 -55.31 5.02 13.26
C ASP A 199 -56.36 4.52 12.28
N LYS A 200 -57.24 3.68 12.83
CA LYS A 200 -58.43 3.12 12.22
C LYS A 200 -59.53 4.18 12.30
N LYS A 201 -60.33 4.36 11.24
CA LYS A 201 -61.76 4.01 11.21
C LYS A 201 -62.36 4.28 9.85
#